data_AF-A0A934ZWK8-F1
#
_entry.id   AF-A0A934ZWK8-F1
#
_cell.length_a   1.000
_cell.length_b   1.000
_cell.length_c   1.000
_cell.angle_alpha   90.00
_cell.angle_beta   90.00
_cell.angle_gamma   90.00
#
_symmetry.space_group_name_H-M   'P 1'
#
loop_
_entity.id
_entity.type
_entity.pdbx_description
1 polymer ?
#
loop_
_entity_poly.entity_id
_entity_poly.type
_entity_poly.pdbx_seq_one_letter_code
_entity_poly.pdbx_strand_id
1 'polypeptide(L)'
;MTDHPTSKFSKALEAARQPQHGGGHPFSRAWAAGELSRAQLGEWAIQHFYSIDPIPQQFAQLYARLPDLDARQHLLENLLGEEMPGKPGKRHPDLLRKFGRACGVSDERMHKAEENNEILPTTRAMRAWIWELSGIRHLSEACAGIMVALEGQLPTLYPKYVESMRKMGFTDDDMEFFHVHIEGDTEHAHVGLELTERYATSPELQERAIAAVRASASMRYAMLDGIHAKLVLKHAA
;
A
#
# COMPACT_ATOMS: atom_id res chain seq x y z
N MET A 1 -1.45 22.60 11.35
CA MET A 1 -0.50 22.16 10.32
C MET A 1 0.57 23.23 10.19
N THR A 2 1.72 23.01 10.82
CA THR A 2 2.94 23.76 10.53
C THR A 2 3.48 23.22 9.22
N ASP A 3 3.46 24.05 8.18
CA ASP A 3 4.03 23.72 6.87
C ASP A 3 5.55 23.64 7.03
N HIS A 4 6.09 22.44 7.27
CA HIS A 4 7.53 22.24 7.38
C HIS A 4 8.14 22.32 5.98
N PRO A 5 9.10 23.24 5.73
CA PRO A 5 9.67 23.38 4.40
C PRO A 5 10.35 22.08 3.96
N THR A 6 9.79 21.46 2.92
CA THR A 6 10.26 20.17 2.39
C THR A 6 11.73 20.26 1.97
N SER A 7 12.59 19.45 2.59
CA SER A 7 14.03 19.45 2.29
C SER A 7 14.31 19.00 0.84
N LYS A 8 15.52 19.28 0.34
CA LYS A 8 15.98 18.77 -0.96
C LYS A 8 15.95 17.24 -1.01
N PHE A 9 16.22 16.57 0.12
CA PHE A 9 16.22 15.12 0.21
C PHE A 9 14.79 14.56 0.20
N SER A 10 13.85 15.15 0.95
CA SER A 10 12.43 14.78 0.86
C SER A 10 11.87 14.88 -0.56
N LYS A 11 12.17 15.98 -1.28
CA LYS A 11 11.77 16.12 -2.69
C LYS A 11 12.38 15.04 -3.59
N ALA A 12 13.62 14.60 -3.30
CA ALA A 12 14.27 13.54 -4.05
C ALA A 12 13.61 12.17 -3.82
N LEU A 13 13.15 11.90 -2.58
CA LEU A 13 12.36 10.70 -2.27
C LEU A 13 11.04 10.70 -3.05
N GLU A 14 10.28 11.78 -2.98
CA GLU A 14 9.00 11.90 -3.70
C GLU A 14 9.17 11.77 -5.22
N ALA A 15 10.22 12.40 -5.78
CA ALA A 15 10.55 12.33 -7.20
C ALA A 15 10.92 10.89 -7.62
N ALA A 16 11.62 10.15 -6.75
CA ALA A 16 12.02 8.77 -7.04
C ALA A 16 10.83 7.82 -7.22
N ARG A 17 9.68 8.15 -6.65
CA ARG A 17 8.44 7.37 -6.77
C ARG A 17 7.73 7.56 -8.12
N GLN A 18 7.87 8.72 -8.75
CA GLN A 18 7.04 9.15 -9.88
C GLN A 18 7.15 8.26 -11.13
N PRO A 19 8.33 7.79 -11.56
CA PRO A 19 8.45 7.04 -12.83
C PRO A 19 7.63 5.75 -12.87
N GLN A 20 7.41 5.11 -11.71
CA GLN A 20 6.62 3.89 -11.57
C GLN A 20 5.49 4.08 -10.55
N HIS A 21 4.95 5.30 -10.45
CA HIS A 21 3.79 5.55 -9.60
C HIS A 21 2.63 4.64 -10.03
N GLY A 22 2.01 3.94 -9.08
CA GLY A 22 0.95 2.96 -9.35
C GLY A 22 -0.23 3.56 -10.11
N GLY A 23 -0.55 4.83 -9.89
CA GLY A 23 -1.57 5.55 -10.66
C GLY A 23 -1.29 5.71 -12.16
N GLY A 24 -0.03 5.61 -12.59
CA GLY A 24 0.36 5.65 -14.01
C GLY A 24 0.20 4.31 -14.73
N HIS A 25 0.01 3.21 -14.00
CA HIS A 25 -0.10 1.86 -14.57
C HIS A 25 -1.39 1.71 -15.41
N PRO A 26 -1.39 0.99 -16.55
CA PRO A 26 -2.59 0.75 -17.37
C PRO A 26 -3.81 0.25 -16.60
N PHE A 27 -3.65 -0.77 -15.74
CA PHE A 27 -4.71 -1.25 -14.83
C PHE A 27 -5.31 -0.13 -13.97
N SER A 28 -4.48 0.72 -13.37
CA SER A 28 -4.95 1.82 -12.52
C SER A 28 -5.71 2.88 -13.31
N ARG A 29 -5.26 3.17 -14.53
CA ARG A 29 -5.96 4.10 -15.43
C ARG A 29 -7.32 3.53 -15.86
N ALA A 30 -7.38 2.25 -16.20
CA ALA A 30 -8.62 1.57 -16.55
C ALA A 30 -9.62 1.56 -15.37
N TRP A 31 -9.14 1.31 -14.14
CA TRP A 31 -9.98 1.42 -12.94
C TRP A 31 -10.53 2.84 -12.78
N ALA A 32 -9.65 3.85 -12.78
CA ALA A 32 -10.05 5.24 -12.65
C ALA A 32 -11.04 5.70 -13.73
N ALA A 33 -10.94 5.16 -14.94
CA ALA A 33 -11.84 5.41 -16.06
C ALA A 33 -13.18 4.65 -15.96
N GLY A 34 -13.34 3.71 -15.02
CA GLY A 34 -14.55 2.89 -14.88
C GLY A 34 -14.65 1.75 -15.89
N GLU A 35 -13.52 1.33 -16.47
CA GLU A 35 -13.46 0.31 -17.51
C GLU A 35 -13.35 -1.11 -16.94
N LEU A 36 -13.10 -1.25 -15.64
CA LEU A 36 -13.04 -2.55 -14.96
C LEU A 36 -14.41 -2.98 -14.44
N SER A 37 -14.74 -4.24 -14.64
CA SER A 37 -15.90 -4.90 -14.05
C SER A 37 -15.71 -5.16 -12.55
N ARG A 38 -16.83 -5.32 -11.81
CA ARG A 38 -16.80 -5.73 -10.39
C ARG A 38 -16.00 -7.02 -10.16
N ALA A 39 -16.11 -7.99 -11.06
CA ALA A 39 -15.36 -9.24 -10.97
C ALA A 39 -13.84 -9.03 -11.11
N GLN A 40 -13.40 -8.13 -11.99
CA GLN A 40 -11.98 -7.76 -12.13
C GLN A 40 -11.45 -7.06 -10.86
N LEU A 41 -12.26 -6.19 -10.24
CA LEU A 41 -11.91 -5.58 -8.95
C LEU A 41 -11.81 -6.64 -7.83
N GLY A 42 -12.65 -7.67 -7.88
CA GLY A 42 -12.56 -8.83 -6.97
C GLY A 42 -11.24 -9.61 -7.11
N GLU A 43 -10.77 -9.83 -8.34
CA GLU A 43 -9.47 -10.47 -8.57
C GLU A 43 -8.30 -9.62 -8.03
N TRP A 44 -8.37 -8.30 -8.16
CA TRP A 44 -7.42 -7.39 -7.51
C TRP A 44 -7.50 -7.49 -5.98
N ALA A 45 -8.71 -7.54 -5.41
CA ALA A 45 -8.91 -7.59 -3.97
C ALA A 45 -8.29 -8.85 -3.34
N ILE A 46 -8.33 -10.00 -4.04
CA ILE A 46 -7.63 -11.23 -3.60
C ILE A 46 -6.13 -10.99 -3.47
N GLN A 47 -5.51 -10.43 -4.50
CA GLN A 47 -4.07 -10.17 -4.50
C GLN A 47 -3.68 -9.12 -3.46
N HIS A 48 -4.49 -8.06 -3.36
CA HIS A 48 -4.23 -6.97 -2.44
C HIS A 48 -4.38 -7.43 -0.99
N PHE A 49 -5.42 -8.21 -0.68
CA PHE A 49 -5.63 -8.80 0.65
C PHE A 49 -4.44 -9.64 1.08
N TYR A 50 -3.98 -10.56 0.24
CA TYR A 50 -2.79 -11.35 0.54
C TYR A 50 -1.55 -10.48 0.83
N SER A 51 -1.39 -9.37 0.11
CA SER A 51 -0.25 -8.47 0.30
C SER A 51 -0.32 -7.64 1.59
N ILE A 52 -1.52 -7.25 2.03
CA ILE A 52 -1.70 -6.32 3.16
C ILE A 52 -2.10 -6.99 4.48
N ASP A 53 -2.64 -8.21 4.46
CA ASP A 53 -2.98 -8.95 5.67
C ASP A 53 -1.85 -9.00 6.71
N PRO A 54 -0.55 -9.15 6.33
CA PRO A 54 0.56 -9.12 7.30
C PRO A 54 1.07 -7.72 7.68
N ILE A 55 0.51 -6.62 7.15
CA ILE A 55 1.03 -5.25 7.38
C ILE A 55 1.12 -4.91 8.87
N PRO A 56 0.14 -5.23 9.73
CA PRO A 56 0.26 -5.03 11.17
C PRO A 56 1.50 -5.71 11.78
N GLN A 57 1.80 -6.95 11.39
CA GLN A 57 2.96 -7.67 11.90
C GLN A 57 4.26 -7.09 11.34
N GLN A 58 4.26 -6.61 10.10
CA GLN A 58 5.38 -5.91 9.49
C GLN A 58 5.68 -4.60 10.22
N PHE A 59 4.65 -3.81 10.56
CA PHE A 59 4.81 -2.63 11.41
C PHE A 59 5.27 -2.96 12.82
N ALA A 60 4.78 -4.03 13.44
CA ALA A 60 5.29 -4.47 14.73
C ALA A 60 6.79 -4.83 14.67
N GLN A 61 7.24 -5.45 13.57
CA GLN A 61 8.65 -5.75 13.36
C GLN A 61 9.50 -4.49 13.18
N LEU A 62 9.01 -3.50 12.41
CA LEU A 62 9.69 -2.22 12.28
C LEU A 62 9.72 -1.47 13.62
N TYR A 63 8.62 -1.45 14.37
CA TYR A 63 8.49 -0.83 15.68
C TYR A 63 9.54 -1.35 16.67
N ALA A 64 9.77 -2.66 16.68
CA ALA A 64 10.77 -3.28 17.55
C ALA A 64 12.21 -2.81 17.27
N ARG A 65 12.47 -2.19 16.11
CA ARG A 65 13.80 -1.73 15.68
C ARG A 65 14.02 -0.23 15.87
N LEU A 66 12.96 0.54 16.13
CA LEU A 66 13.04 1.99 16.28
C LEU A 66 13.68 2.35 17.64
N PRO A 67 14.80 3.10 17.66
CA PRO A 67 15.48 3.45 18.90
C PRO A 67 14.79 4.59 19.66
N ASP A 68 14.08 5.47 18.94
CA ASP A 68 13.51 6.69 19.47
C ASP A 68 12.06 6.47 19.96
N LEU A 69 11.69 7.10 21.08
CA LEU A 69 10.34 6.95 21.65
C LEU A 69 9.27 7.57 20.75
N ASP A 70 9.50 8.76 20.23
CA ASP A 70 8.56 9.48 19.37
C ASP A 70 8.34 8.72 18.04
N ALA A 71 9.40 8.20 17.43
CA ALA A 71 9.28 7.34 16.24
C ALA A 71 8.45 6.08 16.55
N ARG A 72 8.68 5.46 17.71
CA ARG A 72 7.87 4.33 18.18
C ARG A 72 6.41 4.70 18.40
N GLN A 73 6.11 5.88 18.93
CA GLN A 73 4.74 6.35 19.14
C GLN A 73 4.02 6.54 17.80
N HIS A 74 4.66 7.19 16.82
CA HIS A 74 4.06 7.34 15.48
C HIS A 74 3.79 6.00 14.81
N LEU A 75 4.74 5.06 14.86
CA LEU A 75 4.52 3.74 14.27
C LEU A 75 3.49 2.90 15.04
N LEU A 76 3.38 3.09 16.35
CA LEU A 76 2.33 2.48 17.16
C LEU A 76 0.95 3.04 16.80
N GLU A 77 0.83 4.35 16.57
CA GLU A 77 -0.42 4.96 16.10
C GLU A 77 -0.83 4.40 14.73
N ASN A 78 0.10 4.29 13.78
CA ASN A 78 -0.16 3.66 12.48
C ASN A 78 -0.59 2.19 12.66
N LEU A 79 0.15 1.40 13.45
CA LEU A 79 -0.20 0.00 13.75
C LEU A 79 -1.59 -0.15 14.38
N LEU A 80 -1.95 0.72 15.32
CA LEU A 80 -3.28 0.73 15.94
C LEU A 80 -4.37 1.16 14.96
N GLY A 81 -4.05 2.04 14.01
CA GLY A 81 -4.92 2.41 12.89
C GLY A 81 -5.18 1.23 11.95
N GLU A 82 -4.19 0.39 11.69
CA GLU A 82 -4.35 -0.82 10.88
C GLU A 82 -5.13 -1.93 11.61
N GLU A 83 -4.85 -2.15 12.91
CA GLU A 83 -5.45 -3.22 13.72
C GLU A 83 -6.78 -2.84 14.40
N MET A 84 -7.07 -1.55 14.54
CA MET A 84 -8.31 -1.02 15.14
C MET A 84 -8.80 -1.79 16.38
N PRO A 85 -7.94 -2.02 17.40
CA PRO A 85 -8.34 -2.78 18.57
C PRO A 85 -9.48 -2.06 19.29
N GLY A 86 -10.59 -2.77 19.49
CA GLY A 86 -11.83 -2.22 20.06
C GLY A 86 -12.89 -1.81 19.03
N LYS A 87 -12.62 -1.93 17.73
CA LYS A 87 -13.62 -1.76 16.66
C LYS A 87 -13.69 -3.01 15.77
N PRO A 88 -14.44 -4.06 16.19
CA PRO A 88 -14.57 -5.29 15.43
C PRO A 88 -14.95 -5.05 13.96
N GLY A 89 -14.24 -5.70 13.05
CA GLY A 89 -14.46 -5.59 11.60
C GLY A 89 -13.94 -4.30 10.95
N LYS A 90 -13.22 -3.44 11.70
CA LYS A 90 -12.62 -2.21 11.18
C LYS A 90 -11.11 -2.30 10.94
N ARG A 91 -10.49 -3.45 11.21
CA ARG A 91 -9.12 -3.74 10.74
C ARG A 91 -9.04 -3.51 9.25
N HIS A 92 -7.99 -2.85 8.78
CA HIS A 92 -7.87 -2.51 7.35
C HIS A 92 -7.93 -3.74 6.42
N PRO A 93 -7.26 -4.88 6.72
CA PRO A 93 -7.46 -6.11 5.96
C PRO A 93 -8.91 -6.63 5.94
N ASP A 94 -9.67 -6.44 7.03
CA ASP A 94 -11.08 -6.84 7.12
C ASP A 94 -11.98 -5.92 6.28
N LEU A 95 -11.66 -4.62 6.21
CA LEU A 95 -12.31 -3.67 5.31
C LEU A 95 -12.06 -4.02 3.85
N LEU A 96 -10.84 -4.45 3.49
CA LEU A 96 -10.55 -4.91 2.14
C LEU A 96 -11.29 -6.22 1.80
N ARG A 97 -11.42 -7.13 2.76
CA ARG A 97 -12.29 -8.31 2.63
C ARG A 97 -13.75 -7.91 2.39
N LYS A 98 -14.26 -6.89 3.09
CA LYS A 98 -15.61 -6.33 2.85
C LYS A 98 -15.76 -5.84 1.42
N PHE A 99 -14.80 -5.07 0.91
CA PHE A 99 -14.79 -4.67 -0.50
C PHE A 99 -14.76 -5.87 -1.45
N GLY A 100 -13.97 -6.89 -1.11
CA GLY A 100 -13.95 -8.20 -1.77
C GLY A 100 -15.32 -8.84 -1.95
N ARG A 101 -16.11 -8.90 -0.87
CA ARG A 101 -17.48 -9.42 -0.90
C ARG A 101 -18.40 -8.59 -1.80
N ALA A 102 -18.28 -7.26 -1.76
CA ALA A 102 -19.02 -6.36 -2.66
C ALA A 102 -18.65 -6.54 -4.14
N CYS A 103 -17.48 -7.14 -4.40
CA CYS A 103 -17.02 -7.55 -5.73
C CYS A 103 -17.37 -9.00 -6.09
N GLY A 104 -18.06 -9.74 -5.21
CA GLY A 104 -18.46 -11.13 -5.43
C GLY A 104 -17.42 -12.19 -5.04
N VAL A 105 -16.38 -11.84 -4.27
CA VAL A 105 -15.38 -12.79 -3.77
C VAL A 105 -15.73 -13.21 -2.34
N SER A 106 -15.76 -14.51 -2.07
CA SER A 106 -16.01 -15.01 -0.72
C SER A 106 -14.78 -14.86 0.18
N ASP A 107 -15.05 -14.67 1.47
CA ASP A 107 -14.05 -14.67 2.54
C ASP A 107 -13.15 -15.90 2.51
N GLU A 108 -13.74 -17.08 2.27
CA GLU A 108 -13.01 -18.34 2.15
C GLU A 108 -12.02 -18.32 0.98
N ARG A 109 -12.44 -17.84 -0.19
CA ARG A 109 -11.57 -17.75 -1.37
C ARG A 109 -10.41 -16.79 -1.12
N MET A 110 -10.64 -15.67 -0.45
CA MET A 110 -9.56 -14.73 -0.11
C MET A 110 -8.52 -15.35 0.82
N HIS A 111 -8.95 -16.06 1.88
CA HIS A 111 -8.02 -16.70 2.81
C HIS A 111 -7.29 -17.89 2.19
N LYS A 112 -7.99 -18.71 1.40
CA LYS A 112 -7.42 -19.91 0.76
C LYS A 112 -6.72 -19.61 -0.56
N ALA A 113 -6.53 -18.34 -0.94
CA ALA A 113 -6.01 -17.98 -2.25
C ALA A 113 -4.60 -18.53 -2.50
N GLU A 114 -3.77 -18.67 -1.45
CA GLU A 114 -2.44 -19.28 -1.57
C GLU A 114 -2.56 -20.79 -1.82
N GLU A 115 -3.34 -21.49 -1.00
CA GLU A 115 -3.59 -22.93 -1.08
C GLU A 115 -4.27 -23.32 -2.40
N ASN A 116 -5.11 -22.43 -2.94
CA ASN A 116 -5.78 -22.59 -4.22
C ASN A 116 -4.90 -22.19 -5.42
N ASN A 117 -3.64 -21.79 -5.19
CA ASN A 117 -2.70 -21.34 -6.22
C ASN A 117 -3.21 -20.13 -7.03
N GLU A 118 -3.95 -19.22 -6.38
CA GLU A 118 -4.51 -18.01 -7.00
C GLU A 118 -3.62 -16.77 -6.82
N ILE A 119 -2.68 -16.80 -5.88
CA ILE A 119 -1.74 -15.71 -5.64
C ILE A 119 -0.69 -15.67 -6.75
N LEU A 120 -0.42 -14.47 -7.26
CA LEU A 120 0.57 -14.24 -8.31
C LEU A 120 1.99 -14.17 -7.73
N PRO A 121 3.04 -14.62 -8.46
CA PRO A 121 4.43 -14.45 -8.03
C PRO A 121 4.79 -12.99 -7.73
N THR A 122 4.28 -12.04 -8.52
CA THR A 122 4.52 -10.60 -8.30
C THR A 122 3.86 -10.09 -7.02
N THR A 123 2.69 -10.63 -6.65
CA THR A 123 2.04 -10.36 -5.36
C THR A 123 2.86 -10.92 -4.19
N ARG A 124 3.41 -12.13 -4.33
CA ARG A 124 4.31 -12.71 -3.31
C ARG A 124 5.58 -11.87 -3.16
N ALA A 125 6.16 -11.43 -4.26
CA ALA A 125 7.34 -10.57 -4.27
C ALA A 125 7.06 -9.24 -3.54
N MET A 126 5.91 -8.62 -3.78
CA MET A 126 5.48 -7.42 -3.06
C MET A 126 5.40 -7.65 -1.55
N ARG A 127 4.73 -8.74 -1.12
CA ARG A 127 4.63 -9.10 0.31
C ARG A 127 6.00 -9.35 0.93
N ALA A 128 6.87 -10.08 0.24
CA ALA A 128 8.23 -10.39 0.71
C ALA A 128 9.10 -9.13 0.82
N TRP A 129 8.96 -8.19 -0.13
CA TRP A 129 9.67 -6.91 -0.11
C TRP A 129 9.34 -6.08 1.14
N ILE A 130 8.07 -6.05 1.57
CA ILE A 130 7.69 -5.32 2.79
C ILE A 130 8.24 -5.99 4.05
N TRP A 131 8.27 -7.32 4.10
CA TRP A 131 8.96 -8.05 5.17
C TRP A 131 10.45 -7.75 5.21
N GLU A 132 11.11 -7.69 4.05
CA GLU A 132 12.52 -7.36 3.94
C GLU A 132 12.81 -5.93 4.44
N LEU A 133 12.00 -4.95 4.02
CA LEU A 133 12.10 -3.57 4.50
C LEU A 133 11.94 -3.49 6.02
N SER A 134 10.88 -4.11 6.54
CA SER A 134 10.51 -4.04 7.96
C SER A 134 11.53 -4.76 8.85
N GLY A 135 12.03 -5.91 8.40
CA GLY A 135 12.86 -6.79 9.22
C GLY A 135 14.36 -6.68 9.05
N ILE A 136 14.84 -6.27 7.88
CA ILE A 136 16.24 -6.45 7.48
C ILE A 136 16.89 -5.13 7.06
N ARG A 137 16.23 -4.34 6.20
CA ARG A 137 16.82 -3.12 5.61
C ARG A 137 17.04 -2.02 6.65
N HIS A 138 17.93 -1.07 6.34
CA HIS A 138 18.21 0.05 7.24
C HIS A 138 16.93 0.87 7.51
N LEU A 139 16.82 1.53 8.68
CA LEU A 139 15.61 2.27 9.05
C LEU A 139 15.22 3.35 8.03
N SER A 140 16.21 4.02 7.43
CA SER A 140 15.95 4.98 6.34
C SER A 140 15.36 4.32 5.09
N GLU A 141 15.79 3.11 4.73
CA GLU A 141 15.19 2.34 3.63
C GLU A 141 13.77 1.89 3.98
N ALA A 142 13.55 1.43 5.22
CA ALA A 142 12.25 0.93 5.68
C ALA A 142 11.20 2.04 5.69
N CYS A 143 11.49 3.18 6.33
CA CYS A 143 10.57 4.32 6.40
C CYS A 143 10.28 4.87 4.99
N ALA A 144 11.32 5.02 4.15
CA ALA A 144 11.15 5.51 2.80
C ALA A 144 10.36 4.52 1.92
N GLY A 145 10.70 3.24 2.00
CA GLY A 145 10.11 2.20 1.17
C GLY A 145 8.66 1.91 1.52
N ILE A 146 8.26 1.99 2.78
CA ILE A 146 6.89 1.68 3.20
C ILE A 146 6.04 2.96 3.20
N MET A 147 6.43 3.96 3.99
CA MET A 147 5.57 5.11 4.30
C MET A 147 5.60 6.16 3.18
N VAL A 148 6.79 6.47 2.65
CA VAL A 148 6.90 7.45 1.55
C VAL A 148 6.48 6.82 0.22
N ALA A 149 6.91 5.59 -0.05
CA ALA A 149 6.71 5.00 -1.37
C ALA A 149 5.39 4.24 -1.53
N LEU A 150 4.88 3.51 -0.52
CA LEU A 150 3.65 2.72 -0.68
C LEU A 150 2.43 3.49 -0.21
N GLU A 151 2.40 3.91 1.05
CA GLU A 151 1.28 4.67 1.64
C GLU A 151 1.10 6.01 0.93
N GLY A 152 2.19 6.76 0.73
CA GLY A 152 2.10 8.08 0.13
C GLY A 152 1.57 8.15 -1.32
N GLN A 153 1.37 7.03 -2.02
CA GLN A 153 0.69 7.02 -3.33
C GLN A 153 -0.83 7.01 -3.19
N LEU A 154 -1.35 6.41 -2.13
CA LEU A 154 -2.77 6.08 -1.96
C LEU A 154 -3.66 7.33 -1.92
N PRO A 155 -3.31 8.42 -1.22
CA PRO A 155 -4.11 9.65 -1.22
C PRO A 155 -4.32 10.30 -2.60
N THR A 156 -3.40 10.07 -3.54
CA THR A 156 -3.51 10.60 -4.91
C THR A 156 -4.22 9.66 -5.88
N LEU A 157 -4.33 8.38 -5.51
CA LEU A 157 -4.84 7.30 -6.36
C LEU A 157 -6.28 6.92 -6.01
N TYR A 158 -6.54 6.65 -4.73
CA TYR A 158 -7.82 6.14 -4.26
C TYR A 158 -9.00 7.10 -4.45
N PRO A 159 -8.86 8.45 -4.45
CA PRO A 159 -10.01 9.31 -4.77
C PRO A 159 -10.59 9.05 -6.16
N LYS A 160 -9.73 8.74 -7.13
CA LYS A 160 -10.16 8.40 -8.51
C LYS A 160 -10.86 7.05 -8.57
N TYR A 161 -10.40 6.08 -7.77
CA TYR A 161 -11.06 4.78 -7.66
C TYR A 161 -12.43 4.89 -7.01
N VAL A 162 -12.54 5.65 -5.92
CA VAL A 162 -13.81 5.92 -5.23
C VAL A 162 -14.81 6.56 -6.19
N GLU A 163 -14.39 7.56 -6.97
CA GLU A 163 -15.28 8.20 -7.95
C GLU A 163 -15.80 7.19 -8.99
N SER A 164 -14.92 6.34 -9.52
CA SER A 164 -15.27 5.28 -10.46
C SER A 164 -16.23 4.26 -9.85
N MET A 165 -15.93 3.77 -8.64
CA MET A 165 -16.75 2.77 -7.94
C MET A 165 -18.13 3.32 -7.53
N ARG A 166 -18.25 4.60 -7.19
CA ARG A 166 -19.56 5.24 -6.99
C ARG A 166 -20.44 5.15 -8.24
N LYS A 167 -19.88 5.37 -9.43
CA LYS A 167 -20.61 5.23 -10.71
C LYS A 167 -21.00 3.76 -10.98
N MET A 168 -20.23 2.81 -10.48
CA MET A 168 -20.54 1.37 -10.53
C MET A 168 -21.60 0.94 -9.50
N GLY A 169 -22.04 1.84 -8.60
CA GLY A 169 -23.04 1.58 -7.56
C GLY A 169 -22.48 0.95 -6.28
N PHE A 170 -21.20 1.11 -5.97
CA PHE A 170 -20.67 0.75 -4.64
C PHE A 170 -21.13 1.80 -3.61
N THR A 171 -21.43 1.34 -2.40
CA THR A 171 -21.74 2.22 -1.27
C THR A 171 -20.46 2.72 -0.58
N ASP A 172 -20.56 3.80 0.20
CA ASP A 172 -19.42 4.25 1.01
C ASP A 172 -19.00 3.20 2.05
N ASP A 173 -19.93 2.33 2.50
CA ASP A 173 -19.58 1.20 3.36
C ASP A 173 -18.73 0.17 2.59
N ASP A 174 -19.07 -0.18 1.36
CA ASP A 174 -18.25 -1.09 0.54
C ASP A 174 -16.84 -0.55 0.31
N MET A 175 -16.69 0.78 0.23
CA MET A 175 -15.45 1.48 -0.08
C MET A 175 -14.69 1.96 1.17
N GLU A 176 -15.10 1.56 2.38
CA GLU A 176 -14.52 2.08 3.63
C GLU A 176 -12.99 1.94 3.69
N PHE A 177 -12.45 0.83 3.17
CA PHE A 177 -11.00 0.62 3.03
C PHE A 177 -10.31 1.78 2.31
N PHE A 178 -10.88 2.26 1.21
CA PHE A 178 -10.29 3.35 0.42
C PHE A 178 -10.38 4.68 1.15
N HIS A 179 -11.51 4.94 1.82
CA HIS A 179 -11.74 6.19 2.55
C HIS A 179 -10.74 6.37 3.70
N VAL A 180 -10.52 5.33 4.51
CA VAL A 180 -9.57 5.41 5.64
C VAL A 180 -8.12 5.65 5.18
N HIS A 181 -7.72 5.10 4.03
CA HIS A 181 -6.38 5.33 3.47
C HIS A 181 -6.25 6.71 2.79
N ILE A 182 -7.32 7.26 2.21
CA ILE A 182 -7.32 8.64 1.71
C ILE A 182 -7.07 9.64 2.84
N GLU A 183 -7.71 9.42 3.99
CA GLU A 183 -7.60 10.29 5.17
C GLU A 183 -6.28 10.09 5.92
N GLY A 184 -5.91 8.84 6.23
CA GLY A 184 -4.77 8.52 7.09
C GLY A 184 -3.40 8.65 6.41
N ASP A 185 -3.26 8.19 5.16
CA ASP A 185 -1.93 8.01 4.56
C ASP A 185 -1.23 9.32 4.17
N THR A 186 -1.95 10.44 4.16
CA THR A 186 -1.34 11.76 3.99
C THR A 186 -0.40 12.07 5.16
N GLU A 187 -0.85 11.79 6.39
CA GLU A 187 -0.04 11.98 7.59
C GLU A 187 1.07 10.93 7.68
N HIS A 188 0.75 9.67 7.35
CA HIS A 188 1.76 8.60 7.34
C HIS A 188 2.91 8.90 6.38
N ALA A 189 2.62 9.44 5.19
CA ALA A 189 3.66 9.87 4.25
C ALA A 189 4.53 11.00 4.80
N HIS A 190 3.93 11.95 5.52
CA HIS A 190 4.66 13.05 6.15
C HIS A 190 5.62 12.55 7.23
N VAL A 191 5.13 11.75 8.18
CA VAL A 191 5.95 11.07 9.19
C VAL A 191 7.03 10.20 8.53
N GLY A 192 6.69 9.52 7.44
CA GLY A 192 7.63 8.72 6.66
C GLY A 192 8.81 9.53 6.12
N LEU A 193 8.56 10.74 5.63
CA LEU A 193 9.62 11.66 5.20
C LEU A 193 10.50 12.04 6.40
N GLU A 194 9.91 12.49 7.51
CA GLU A 194 10.66 12.90 8.70
C GLU A 194 11.56 11.80 9.27
N LEU A 195 11.02 10.58 9.41
CA LEU A 195 11.79 9.43 9.90
C LEU A 195 12.88 9.03 8.90
N THR A 196 12.61 9.13 7.60
CA THR A 196 13.63 8.86 6.58
C THR A 196 14.77 9.86 6.67
N GLU A 197 14.48 11.16 6.81
CA GLU A 197 15.51 12.20 6.99
C GLU A 197 16.33 11.97 8.24
N ARG A 198 15.67 11.63 9.35
CA ARG A 198 16.31 11.32 10.64
C ARG A 198 17.31 10.18 10.52
N TYR A 199 16.95 9.10 9.86
CA TYR A 199 17.79 7.91 9.77
C TYR A 199 18.78 7.95 8.60
N ALA A 200 18.59 8.81 7.59
CA ALA A 200 19.49 8.94 6.45
C ALA A 200 20.64 9.93 6.72
N THR A 201 21.46 9.64 7.74
CA THR A 201 22.49 10.54 8.27
C THR A 201 23.77 10.66 7.43
N SER A 202 23.84 9.99 6.28
CA SER A 202 24.96 10.08 5.34
C SER A 202 24.47 10.08 3.88
N PRO A 203 25.27 10.60 2.92
CA PRO A 203 24.94 10.54 1.51
C PRO A 203 24.61 9.12 1.03
N GLU A 204 25.36 8.11 1.49
CA GLU A 204 25.14 6.71 1.12
C GLU A 204 23.79 6.18 1.64
N LEU A 205 23.39 6.58 2.86
CA LEU A 205 22.08 6.22 3.42
C LEU A 205 20.94 6.94 2.71
N GLN A 206 21.15 8.18 2.25
CA GLN A 206 20.18 8.92 1.43
C GLN A 206 19.99 8.25 0.07
N GLU A 207 21.08 7.86 -0.59
CA GLU A 207 21.04 7.13 -1.87
C GLU A 207 20.30 5.79 -1.73
N ARG A 208 20.57 5.04 -0.65
CA ARG A 208 19.86 3.79 -0.35
C ARG A 208 18.38 4.01 -0.11
N ALA A 209 18.00 5.04 0.66
CA ALA A 209 16.59 5.37 0.90
C ALA A 209 15.86 5.74 -0.41
N ILE A 210 16.49 6.56 -1.26
CA ILE A 210 15.97 6.89 -2.60
C ILE A 210 15.82 5.63 -3.45
N ALA A 211 16.80 4.72 -3.42
CA ALA A 211 16.72 3.45 -4.14
C ALA A 211 15.58 2.56 -3.61
N ALA A 212 15.36 2.53 -2.29
CA ALA A 212 14.25 1.82 -1.66
C ALA A 212 12.88 2.37 -2.10
N VAL A 213 12.75 3.69 -2.28
CA VAL A 213 11.52 4.28 -2.86
C VAL A 213 11.29 3.79 -4.28
N ARG A 214 12.31 3.83 -5.15
CA ARG A 214 12.21 3.32 -6.53
C ARG A 214 11.82 1.86 -6.54
N ALA A 215 12.49 1.04 -5.73
CA ALA A 215 12.23 -0.39 -5.63
C ALA A 215 10.79 -0.67 -5.17
N SER A 216 10.30 0.04 -4.15
CA SER A 216 8.93 -0.14 -3.64
C SER A 216 7.86 0.28 -4.65
N ALA A 217 8.08 1.38 -5.37
CA ALA A 217 7.22 1.77 -6.49
C ALA A 217 7.23 0.70 -7.60
N SER A 218 8.42 0.16 -7.93
CA SER A 218 8.59 -0.92 -8.91
C SER A 218 7.88 -2.21 -8.50
N MET A 219 7.96 -2.61 -7.23
CA MET A 219 7.28 -3.80 -6.71
C MET A 219 5.76 -3.66 -6.78
N ARG A 220 5.23 -2.47 -6.43
CA ARG A 220 3.81 -2.17 -6.62
C ARG A 220 3.42 -2.21 -8.10
N TYR A 221 4.23 -1.64 -8.97
CA TYR A 221 3.99 -1.65 -10.42
C TYR A 221 3.99 -3.07 -10.98
N ALA A 222 4.96 -3.91 -10.61
CA ALA A 222 5.03 -5.31 -11.02
C ALA A 222 3.88 -6.17 -10.49
N MET A 223 3.40 -5.88 -9.27
CA MET A 223 2.17 -6.49 -8.75
C MET A 223 0.97 -6.16 -9.66
N LEU A 224 0.84 -4.90 -10.09
CA LEU A 224 -0.19 -4.47 -11.03
C LEU A 224 0.00 -5.08 -12.43
N ASP A 225 1.24 -5.25 -12.91
CA ASP A 225 1.53 -5.94 -14.18
C ASP A 225 0.99 -7.37 -14.17
N GLY A 226 1.28 -8.11 -13.08
CA GLY A 226 0.80 -9.48 -12.91
C GLY A 226 -0.73 -9.57 -12.89
N ILE A 227 -1.39 -8.65 -12.16
CA ILE A 227 -2.86 -8.58 -12.09
C ILE A 227 -3.42 -8.26 -13.48
N HIS A 228 -2.89 -7.25 -14.14
CA HIS A 228 -3.34 -6.81 -15.46
C HIS A 228 -3.21 -7.92 -16.51
N ALA A 229 -2.06 -8.61 -16.55
CA ALA A 229 -1.85 -9.73 -17.45
C ALA A 229 -2.85 -10.87 -17.21
N LYS A 230 -3.09 -11.25 -15.94
CA LYS A 230 -4.10 -12.27 -15.57
C LYS A 230 -5.49 -11.90 -16.09
N LEU A 231 -5.87 -10.63 -15.98
CA LEU A 231 -7.18 -10.16 -16.41
C LEU A 231 -7.31 -10.12 -17.93
N VAL A 232 -6.29 -9.65 -18.65
CA VAL A 232 -6.31 -9.60 -20.12
C VAL A 232 -6.38 -11.01 -20.72
N LEU A 233 -5.59 -11.95 -20.20
CA LEU A 233 -5.61 -13.35 -20.68
C LEU A 233 -6.99 -14.02 -20.50
N LYS A 234 -7.72 -13.69 -19.43
CA LYS A 234 -9.09 -14.18 -19.21
C LYS A 234 -10.13 -13.63 -20.20
N HIS A 235 -9.86 -12.51 -20.89
CA HIS A 235 -10.78 -11.99 -21.91
C HIS A 235 -10.53 -12.58 -23.30
N ALA A 236 -9.38 -13.23 -23.52
CA ALA A 236 -8.98 -13.80 -24.81
C ALA A 236 -9.26 -15.31 -24.94
N ALA A 237 -9.74 -15.96 -23.87
CA ALA A 237 -10.07 -17.38 -23.79
C ALA A 237 -11.58 -17.60 -23.70
#